data_AF-A0A669BBB6-F1
#
_entry.id   AF-A0A669BBB6-F1
#
_cell.length_a   1.000
_cell.length_b   1.000
_cell.length_c   1.000
_cell.angle_alpha   90.00
_cell.angle_beta   90.00
_cell.angle_gamma   90.00
#
_symmetry.space_group_name_H-M   'P 1'
#
loop_
_entity.id
_entity.type
_entity.pdbx_description
1 polymer ?
#
loop_
_entity_poly.entity_id
_entity_poly.type
_entity_poly.pdbx_seq_one_letter_code
_entity_poly.pdbx_strand_id
1 'polypeptide(L)'
;MTWTKAQSYCREHFTDLVTIYNSNINQLLFSISPRINTWAWLGLYNDRYSWKWSMERKLFYVGSTHEFLIWANGQPDCAYAKEYCVALQGQTQLNDRPCGDSYPFLCYNASSTSYILVMESRSWSAAQSYCRTYHTDLTSIRSKEEKSNITLTLNGSGVQYVWIGLYRDPWASWSDNTTSTFTNWAPSEPNNYISVEYCVSFHLLSGKWSDGMCSSRVYFFCFTGEVQNTNTVRSCHHVKH
;
A
#
# COMPACT_ATOMS: atom_id res chain seq x y z
N MET A 1 -6.03 -19.89 -16.51
CA MET A 1 -4.73 -20.39 -16.01
C MET A 1 -4.96 -21.06 -14.65
N THR A 2 -4.22 -22.12 -14.31
CA THR A 2 -4.32 -22.75 -12.97
C THR A 2 -3.75 -21.85 -11.90
N TRP A 3 -4.14 -22.04 -10.63
CA TRP A 3 -3.73 -21.14 -9.55
C TRP A 3 -2.20 -21.06 -9.41
N THR A 4 -1.51 -22.20 -9.41
CA THR A 4 -0.03 -22.25 -9.31
C THR A 4 0.65 -21.55 -10.47
N LYS A 5 0.15 -21.72 -11.70
CA LYS A 5 0.70 -21.03 -12.88
C LYS A 5 0.43 -19.53 -12.82
N ALA A 6 -0.74 -19.13 -12.32
CA ALA A 6 -1.08 -17.73 -12.10
C ALA A 6 -0.18 -17.06 -11.06
N GLN A 7 0.11 -17.74 -9.96
CA GLN A 7 1.07 -17.27 -8.96
C GLN A 7 2.47 -17.10 -9.54
N SER A 8 2.98 -18.10 -10.26
CA SER A 8 4.31 -18.02 -10.87
C SER A 8 4.40 -16.84 -11.84
N TYR A 9 3.40 -16.65 -12.71
CA TYR A 9 3.33 -15.51 -13.61
C TYR A 9 3.32 -14.17 -12.84
N CYS A 10 2.51 -14.06 -11.79
CA CYS A 10 2.49 -12.83 -10.99
C CYS A 10 3.82 -12.57 -10.29
N ARG A 11 4.55 -13.59 -9.85
CA ARG A 11 5.89 -13.42 -9.23
C ARG A 11 6.99 -13.11 -10.23
N GLU A 12 6.80 -13.49 -11.50
CA GLU A 12 7.73 -13.19 -12.58
C GLU A 12 7.59 -11.75 -13.08
N HIS A 13 6.38 -11.22 -13.09
CA HIS A 13 6.08 -9.90 -13.69
C HIS A 13 5.62 -8.82 -12.70
N PHE A 14 5.22 -9.21 -11.49
CA PHE A 14 4.69 -8.36 -10.42
C PHE A 14 5.21 -8.87 -9.07
N THR A 15 4.56 -8.52 -7.95
CA THR A 15 4.95 -9.07 -6.64
C THR A 15 4.37 -10.46 -6.40
N ASP A 16 3.04 -10.60 -6.48
CA ASP A 16 2.34 -11.88 -6.29
C ASP A 16 0.86 -11.73 -6.74
N LEU A 17 0.06 -12.77 -6.55
CA LEU A 17 -1.40 -12.68 -6.61
C LEU A 17 -1.94 -11.73 -5.53
N VAL A 18 -3.04 -11.04 -5.83
CA VAL A 18 -3.68 -10.07 -4.92
C VAL A 18 -3.92 -10.68 -3.54
N THR A 19 -3.49 -9.95 -2.50
CA THR A 19 -3.72 -10.26 -1.09
C THR A 19 -4.66 -9.21 -0.49
N ILE A 20 -5.75 -9.63 0.16
CA ILE A 20 -6.71 -8.71 0.80
C ILE A 20 -6.35 -8.60 2.28
N TYR A 21 -5.64 -7.53 2.65
CA TYR A 21 -5.20 -7.27 4.02
C TYR A 21 -5.85 -6.02 4.65
N ASN A 22 -6.71 -5.31 3.92
CA ASN A 22 -7.52 -4.20 4.43
C ASN A 22 -8.81 -4.03 3.60
N SER A 23 -9.78 -3.29 4.13
CA SER A 23 -11.07 -2.98 3.49
C SER A 23 -10.93 -2.24 2.15
N ASN A 24 -9.79 -1.60 1.93
CA ASN A 24 -9.61 -0.69 0.82
C ASN A 24 -9.18 -1.44 -0.45
N ILE A 25 -8.54 -2.60 -0.29
CA ILE A 25 -8.37 -3.56 -1.37
C ILE A 25 -9.74 -4.10 -1.81
N ASN A 26 -10.68 -4.34 -0.90
CA ASN A 26 -12.05 -4.70 -1.29
C ASN A 26 -12.74 -3.61 -2.11
N GLN A 27 -12.53 -2.33 -1.78
CA GLN A 27 -13.04 -1.21 -2.57
C GLN A 27 -12.39 -1.15 -3.97
N LEU A 28 -11.08 -1.39 -4.05
CA LEU A 28 -10.38 -1.49 -5.33
C LEU A 28 -10.93 -2.65 -6.16
N LEU A 29 -11.08 -3.83 -5.56
CA LEU A 29 -11.67 -5.01 -6.21
C LEU A 29 -13.08 -4.72 -6.72
N PHE A 30 -13.93 -4.06 -5.92
CA PHE A 30 -15.26 -3.62 -6.35
C PHE A 30 -15.20 -2.67 -7.56
N SER A 31 -14.25 -1.75 -7.59
CA SER A 31 -14.12 -0.80 -8.73
C SER A 31 -13.71 -1.47 -10.04
N ILE A 32 -12.95 -2.57 -9.97
CA ILE A 32 -12.49 -3.32 -11.16
C ILE A 32 -13.42 -4.48 -11.50
N SER A 33 -14.28 -4.93 -10.58
CA SER A 33 -15.17 -6.07 -10.76
C SER A 33 -16.07 -5.98 -12.00
N PRO A 34 -16.57 -4.80 -12.45
CA PRO A 34 -17.36 -4.74 -13.69
C PRO A 34 -16.58 -5.16 -14.94
N ARG A 35 -15.24 -5.20 -14.87
CA ARG A 35 -14.36 -5.67 -15.94
C ARG A 35 -14.05 -7.16 -15.83
N ILE A 36 -14.43 -7.79 -14.72
CA ILE A 36 -14.22 -9.21 -14.44
C ILE A 36 -15.56 -9.90 -14.69
N ASN A 37 -15.72 -10.49 -15.86
CA ASN A 37 -16.97 -11.14 -16.30
C ASN A 37 -17.10 -12.62 -15.86
N THR A 38 -16.17 -13.11 -15.03
CA THR A 38 -16.08 -14.51 -14.61
C THR A 38 -15.37 -14.61 -13.25
N TRP A 39 -14.91 -15.79 -12.85
CA TRP A 39 -14.07 -15.96 -11.66
C TRP A 39 -12.66 -15.45 -11.88
N ALA A 40 -11.99 -14.93 -10.84
CA ALA A 40 -10.59 -14.53 -10.94
C ALA A 40 -9.77 -15.02 -9.74
N TRP A 41 -8.63 -15.67 -9.98
CA TRP A 41 -7.75 -16.13 -8.90
C TRP A 41 -7.21 -14.98 -8.06
N LEU A 42 -7.23 -15.20 -6.73
CA LEU A 42 -6.59 -14.37 -5.71
C LEU A 42 -5.48 -15.17 -5.01
N GLY A 43 -4.69 -14.50 -4.17
CA GLY A 43 -3.57 -15.12 -3.47
C GLY A 43 -3.94 -15.99 -2.26
N LEU A 44 -5.23 -16.14 -1.92
CA LEU A 44 -5.68 -16.94 -0.79
C LEU A 44 -5.74 -18.42 -1.20
N TYR A 45 -5.10 -19.27 -0.39
CA TYR A 45 -5.08 -20.71 -0.59
C TYR A 45 -5.14 -21.41 0.76
N ASN A 46 -5.65 -22.63 0.78
CA ASN A 46 -5.69 -23.46 1.97
C ASN A 46 -4.36 -24.22 2.05
N ASP A 47 -3.57 -23.94 3.08
CA ASP A 47 -2.43 -24.78 3.44
C ASP A 47 -2.92 -26.02 4.21
N ARG A 48 -2.04 -26.94 4.59
CA ARG A 48 -2.45 -28.21 5.23
C ARG A 48 -3.31 -28.04 6.51
N TYR A 49 -3.41 -26.84 7.09
CA TYR A 49 -4.08 -26.56 8.36
C TYR A 49 -4.91 -25.28 8.40
N SER A 50 -4.78 -24.37 7.43
CA SER A 50 -5.34 -23.02 7.50
C SER A 50 -5.34 -22.29 6.17
N TRP A 51 -6.28 -21.35 5.99
CA TRP A 51 -6.21 -20.38 4.90
C TRP A 51 -5.02 -19.44 5.08
N LYS A 52 -4.22 -19.31 4.02
CA LYS A 52 -3.02 -18.48 3.98
C LYS A 52 -2.99 -17.62 2.73
N TRP A 53 -2.49 -16.41 2.89
CA TRP A 53 -2.18 -15.56 1.75
C TRP A 53 -0.82 -15.92 1.19
N SER A 54 -0.66 -15.89 -0.14
CA SER A 54 0.62 -16.12 -0.82
C SER A 54 1.73 -15.17 -0.37
N MET A 55 1.35 -14.05 0.25
CA MET A 55 2.23 -12.98 0.75
C MET A 55 2.26 -12.87 2.28
N GLU A 56 1.64 -13.81 2.99
CA GLU A 56 1.74 -13.89 4.44
C GLU A 56 3.22 -13.95 4.86
N ARG A 57 3.64 -13.04 5.76
CA ARG A 57 5.02 -12.84 6.27
C ARG A 57 6.01 -12.06 5.38
N LYS A 58 5.65 -11.63 4.16
CA LYS A 58 6.61 -10.96 3.26
C LYS A 58 6.57 -9.43 3.30
N LEU A 59 5.41 -8.79 3.46
CA LEU A 59 5.30 -7.32 3.32
C LEU A 59 4.23 -6.67 4.21
N PHE A 60 3.44 -7.47 4.93
CA PHE A 60 2.36 -6.98 5.76
C PHE A 60 2.37 -7.79 7.05
N TYR A 61 2.30 -7.11 8.20
CA TYR A 61 1.65 -7.71 9.37
C TYR A 61 0.18 -7.85 8.99
N VAL A 62 -0.13 -8.82 8.11
CA VAL A 62 -1.47 -9.34 7.98
C VAL A 62 -1.69 -10.00 9.33
N GLY A 63 -2.20 -9.23 10.29
CA GLY A 63 -2.88 -9.80 11.42
C GLY A 63 -3.81 -10.85 10.85
N SER A 64 -3.91 -11.98 11.51
CA SER A 64 -4.74 -13.14 11.17
C SER A 64 -6.24 -12.84 10.99
N THR A 65 -6.61 -11.59 10.76
CA THR A 65 -7.96 -11.07 10.63
C THR A 65 -8.50 -11.40 9.24
N HIS A 66 -9.28 -12.48 9.23
CA HIS A 66 -10.21 -12.85 8.15
C HIS A 66 -11.35 -11.82 8.01
N GLU A 67 -11.26 -10.66 8.69
CA GLU A 67 -12.28 -9.62 8.80
C GLU A 67 -12.62 -8.95 7.46
N PHE A 68 -11.72 -9.05 6.47
CA PHE A 68 -11.91 -8.48 5.14
C PHE A 68 -12.34 -9.52 4.10
N LEU A 69 -12.50 -10.79 4.49
CA LEU A 69 -12.96 -11.84 3.59
C LEU A 69 -14.48 -11.79 3.47
N ILE A 70 -14.99 -11.55 2.27
CA ILE A 70 -16.42 -11.55 1.97
C ILE A 70 -16.74 -12.86 1.24
N TRP A 71 -17.00 -13.93 1.97
CA TRP A 71 -17.37 -15.21 1.35
C TRP A 71 -18.75 -15.14 0.69
N ALA A 72 -18.93 -15.85 -0.42
CA ALA A 72 -20.25 -16.08 -1.00
C ALA A 72 -21.09 -16.94 -0.03
N ASN A 73 -22.41 -16.89 -0.19
CA ASN A 73 -23.30 -17.67 0.66
C ASN A 73 -22.98 -19.18 0.57
N GLY A 74 -22.72 -19.81 1.72
CA GLY A 74 -22.36 -21.23 1.81
C GLY A 74 -20.89 -21.55 1.55
N GLN A 75 -19.99 -20.56 1.52
CA GLN A 75 -18.56 -20.75 1.30
C GLN A 75 -17.73 -20.38 2.56
N PRO A 76 -16.52 -20.93 2.73
CA PRO A 76 -15.95 -22.03 1.94
C PRO A 76 -16.62 -23.38 2.26
N ASP A 77 -16.88 -24.20 1.25
CA ASP A 77 -17.52 -25.53 1.42
C ASP A 77 -16.58 -26.71 1.15
N CYS A 78 -15.37 -26.44 0.64
CA CYS A 78 -14.32 -27.42 0.41
C CYS A 78 -14.84 -28.65 -0.37
N ALA A 79 -15.60 -28.43 -1.45
CA ALA A 79 -16.34 -29.50 -2.10
C ALA A 79 -15.41 -30.65 -2.53
N TYR A 80 -15.80 -31.87 -2.13
CA TYR A 80 -15.06 -33.11 -2.37
C TYR A 80 -13.59 -33.11 -1.88
N ALA A 81 -13.25 -32.23 -0.92
CA ALA A 81 -11.88 -32.03 -0.45
C ALA A 81 -10.90 -31.74 -1.60
N LYS A 82 -11.30 -30.87 -2.54
CA LYS A 82 -10.47 -30.47 -3.69
C LYS A 82 -10.31 -28.96 -3.85
N GLU A 83 -11.08 -28.17 -3.10
CA GLU A 83 -11.18 -26.73 -3.25
C GLU A 83 -10.23 -26.01 -2.29
N TYR A 84 -8.97 -25.92 -2.69
CA TYR A 84 -7.89 -25.37 -1.85
C TYR A 84 -7.41 -23.99 -2.31
N CYS A 85 -8.03 -23.38 -3.32
CA CYS A 85 -7.63 -22.09 -3.87
C CYS A 85 -8.83 -21.17 -4.01
N VAL A 86 -8.66 -19.86 -3.80
CA VAL A 86 -9.80 -18.94 -3.77
C VAL A 86 -9.88 -18.08 -5.03
N ALA A 87 -11.08 -18.01 -5.59
CA ALA A 87 -11.40 -17.10 -6.67
C ALA A 87 -12.43 -16.05 -6.23
N LEU A 88 -12.29 -14.85 -6.79
CA LEU A 88 -13.33 -13.82 -6.75
C LEU A 88 -14.53 -14.26 -7.59
N GLN A 89 -15.74 -14.06 -7.09
CA GLN A 89 -17.01 -14.29 -7.75
C GLN A 89 -17.89 -13.03 -7.67
N GLY A 90 -18.54 -12.68 -8.78
CA GLY A 90 -19.42 -11.52 -8.83
C GLY A 90 -18.65 -10.21 -8.59
N GLN A 91 -19.16 -9.37 -7.69
CA GLN A 91 -18.54 -8.07 -7.41
C GLN A 91 -17.31 -8.18 -6.51
N THR A 92 -17.42 -8.87 -5.37
CA THR A 92 -16.31 -9.00 -4.40
C THR A 92 -16.35 -10.29 -3.58
N GLN A 93 -17.25 -11.22 -3.89
CA GLN A 93 -17.43 -12.41 -3.07
C GLN A 93 -16.34 -13.44 -3.32
N LEU A 94 -16.01 -14.23 -2.30
CA LEU A 94 -14.98 -15.26 -2.36
C LEU A 94 -15.61 -16.65 -2.44
N ASN A 95 -14.98 -17.53 -3.21
CA ASN A 95 -15.40 -18.91 -3.41
C ASN A 95 -14.14 -19.80 -3.47
N ASP A 96 -14.12 -20.91 -2.72
CA ASP A 96 -13.04 -21.88 -2.82
C ASP A 96 -13.28 -22.82 -4.00
N ARG A 97 -12.24 -23.03 -4.80
CA ARG A 97 -12.29 -23.71 -6.08
C ARG A 97 -11.13 -24.69 -6.21
N PRO A 98 -11.25 -25.72 -7.07
CA PRO A 98 -10.13 -26.60 -7.36
C PRO A 98 -8.97 -25.81 -7.98
N CYS A 99 -7.79 -25.89 -7.39
CA CYS A 99 -6.62 -25.14 -7.86
C CYS A 99 -6.23 -25.43 -9.33
N GLY A 100 -6.69 -26.57 -9.86
CA GLY A 100 -6.51 -26.99 -11.26
C GLY A 100 -7.46 -26.31 -12.25
N ASP A 101 -8.50 -25.61 -11.78
CA ASP A 101 -9.42 -24.88 -12.64
C ASP A 101 -8.72 -23.73 -13.37
N SER A 102 -9.24 -23.35 -14.53
CA SER A 102 -8.64 -22.33 -15.38
C SER A 102 -9.45 -21.04 -15.37
N TYR A 103 -8.92 -20.04 -14.66
CA TYR A 103 -9.52 -18.70 -14.58
C TYR A 103 -8.52 -17.60 -14.99
N PRO A 104 -9.00 -16.38 -15.31
CA PRO A 104 -8.16 -15.18 -15.19
C PRO A 104 -7.71 -14.99 -13.72
N PHE A 105 -6.79 -14.07 -13.50
CA PHE A 105 -6.13 -13.91 -12.20
C PHE A 105 -5.74 -12.45 -12.01
N LEU A 106 -5.66 -12.03 -10.75
CA LEU A 106 -5.27 -10.68 -10.39
C LEU A 106 -3.90 -10.70 -9.74
N CYS A 107 -2.93 -10.05 -10.38
CA CYS A 107 -1.64 -9.75 -9.77
C CYS A 107 -1.70 -8.41 -9.05
N TYR A 108 -0.87 -8.24 -8.03
CA TYR A 108 -0.58 -6.92 -7.47
C TYR A 108 0.93 -6.68 -7.46
N ASN A 109 1.28 -5.40 -7.56
CA ASN A 109 2.64 -4.94 -7.34
C ASN A 109 2.67 -4.29 -5.96
N ALA A 110 3.21 -5.00 -4.97
CA ALA A 110 3.54 -4.40 -3.70
C ALA A 110 4.65 -3.37 -3.95
N SER A 111 4.42 -2.14 -3.51
CA SER A 111 5.57 -1.27 -3.30
C SER A 111 6.47 -1.92 -2.25
N SER A 112 7.78 -1.95 -2.47
CA SER A 112 8.76 -2.24 -1.41
C SER A 112 8.73 -1.22 -0.28
N THR A 113 7.91 -0.18 -0.43
CA THR A 113 7.63 0.86 0.56
C THR A 113 6.43 0.47 1.44
N SER A 114 6.69 0.20 2.71
CA SER A 114 5.68 0.09 3.77
C SER A 114 5.51 1.44 4.48
N TYR A 115 4.28 1.79 4.85
CA TYR A 115 3.97 3.03 5.59
C TYR A 115 3.53 2.69 7.02
N ILE A 116 4.12 3.37 8.01
CA ILE A 116 3.93 3.09 9.45
C ILE A 116 3.40 4.34 10.15
N LEU A 117 2.22 4.24 10.77
CA LEU A 117 1.69 5.25 11.69
C LEU A 117 2.40 5.15 13.04
N VAL A 118 3.07 6.22 13.46
CA VAL A 118 3.64 6.31 14.80
C VAL A 118 2.75 7.21 15.66
N MET A 119 2.11 6.62 16.68
CA MET A 119 1.21 7.30 17.62
C MET A 119 1.98 8.00 18.75
N GLU A 120 3.08 8.68 18.42
CA GLU A 120 3.84 9.53 19.33
C GLU A 120 3.84 10.97 18.83
N SER A 121 3.45 11.91 19.68
CA SER A 121 3.38 13.32 19.27
C SER A 121 4.76 13.99 19.34
N ARG A 122 5.30 14.38 18.18
CA ARG A 122 6.67 14.92 18.04
C ARG A 122 6.71 16.13 17.10
N SER A 123 7.69 17.01 17.29
CA SER A 123 8.02 18.04 16.28
C SER A 123 8.50 17.38 15.00
N TRP A 124 8.43 18.07 13.86
CA TRP A 124 8.79 17.50 12.56
C TRP A 124 10.20 16.91 12.55
N SER A 125 11.19 17.64 13.08
CA SER A 125 12.58 17.18 13.17
C SER A 125 12.76 15.97 14.09
N ALA A 126 12.03 15.92 15.21
CA ALA A 126 12.08 14.79 16.14
C ALA A 126 11.37 13.55 15.57
N ALA A 127 10.31 13.74 14.80
CA ALA A 127 9.62 12.69 14.04
C ALA A 127 10.54 12.11 12.95
N GLN A 128 11.22 12.96 12.19
CA GLN A 128 12.23 12.54 11.21
C GLN A 128 13.35 11.72 11.84
N SER A 129 13.91 12.22 12.95
CA SER A 129 14.95 11.49 13.68
C SER A 129 14.46 10.13 14.17
N TYR A 130 13.23 10.04 14.66
CA TYR A 130 12.60 8.76 15.01
C TYR A 130 12.54 7.84 13.79
N CYS A 131 11.99 8.31 12.67
CA CYS A 131 11.85 7.47 11.48
C CYS A 131 13.19 6.99 10.95
N ARG A 132 14.25 7.80 10.97
CA ARG A 132 15.59 7.38 10.56
C ARG A 132 16.27 6.41 11.54
N THR A 133 15.84 6.43 12.81
CA THR A 133 16.38 5.53 13.85
C THR A 133 15.76 4.13 13.74
N TYR A 134 14.45 4.05 13.47
CA TYR A 134 13.70 2.79 13.52
C TYR A 134 13.19 2.29 12.16
N HIS A 135 13.24 3.13 11.12
CA HIS A 135 12.70 2.90 9.77
C HIS A 135 13.63 3.55 8.72
N THR A 136 13.11 3.95 7.55
CA THR A 136 13.89 4.67 6.52
C THR A 136 13.88 6.18 6.75
N ASP A 137 12.72 6.86 6.62
CA ASP A 137 12.56 8.30 6.85
C ASP A 137 11.07 8.63 7.08
N LEU A 138 10.72 9.91 7.27
CA LEU A 138 9.34 10.38 7.15
C LEU A 138 8.81 10.09 5.75
N THR A 139 7.54 9.72 5.68
CA THR A 139 6.88 9.30 4.43
C THR A 139 6.94 10.35 3.34
N SER A 140 7.47 9.96 2.18
CA SER A 140 7.30 10.69 0.92
C SER A 140 6.00 10.29 0.21
N ILE A 141 5.31 11.26 -0.39
CA ILE A 141 4.09 11.03 -1.17
C ILE A 141 4.27 11.66 -2.54
N ARG A 142 4.73 10.87 -3.50
CA ARG A 142 5.22 11.33 -4.79
C ARG A 142 4.29 10.99 -5.94
N SER A 143 3.21 10.24 -5.69
CA SER A 143 2.19 9.93 -6.68
C SER A 143 0.79 9.79 -6.07
N LYS A 144 -0.23 9.77 -6.93
CA LYS A 144 -1.63 9.53 -6.52
C LYS A 144 -1.81 8.13 -5.95
N GLU A 145 -1.05 7.16 -6.46
CA GLU A 145 -1.04 5.77 -6.02
C GLU A 145 -0.43 5.65 -4.61
N GLU A 146 0.73 6.27 -4.36
CA GLU A 146 1.33 6.31 -3.01
C GLU A 146 0.39 6.96 -1.99
N LYS A 147 -0.20 8.12 -2.34
CA LYS A 147 -1.22 8.77 -1.51
C LYS A 147 -2.38 7.83 -1.20
N SER A 148 -2.90 7.16 -2.24
CA SER A 148 -4.00 6.22 -2.08
C SER A 148 -3.57 5.12 -1.12
N ASN A 149 -2.46 4.43 -1.37
CA ASN A 149 -1.94 3.37 -0.47
C ASN A 149 -1.84 3.81 0.99
N ILE A 150 -1.36 5.03 1.28
CA ILE A 150 -1.29 5.58 2.65
C ILE A 150 -2.69 5.75 3.24
N THR A 151 -3.60 6.45 2.53
CA THR A 151 -5.00 6.62 2.99
C THR A 151 -5.72 5.28 3.14
N LEU A 152 -5.36 4.30 2.29
CA LEU A 152 -6.02 3.02 2.23
C LEU A 152 -5.57 2.07 3.35
N THR A 153 -4.31 2.16 3.78
CA THR A 153 -3.72 1.26 4.77
C THR A 153 -4.10 1.62 6.20
N LEU A 154 -4.43 2.89 6.47
CA LEU A 154 -4.45 3.44 7.85
C LEU A 154 -5.76 4.18 8.19
N ASN A 155 -6.82 3.90 7.44
CA ASN A 155 -8.18 4.36 7.73
C ASN A 155 -8.72 3.75 9.03
N GLY A 156 -9.36 4.54 9.89
CA GLY A 156 -9.93 4.07 11.17
C GLY A 156 -9.05 4.25 12.42
N SER A 157 -7.85 4.81 12.30
CA SER A 157 -6.96 5.09 13.45
C SER A 157 -7.46 6.17 14.41
N GLY A 158 -8.48 6.95 14.03
CA GLY A 158 -8.93 8.13 14.78
C GLY A 158 -7.97 9.33 14.70
N VAL A 159 -6.84 9.19 14.00
CA VAL A 159 -5.86 10.25 13.80
C VAL A 159 -6.26 11.13 12.61
N GLN A 160 -6.23 12.45 12.82
CA GLN A 160 -6.62 13.42 11.80
C GLN A 160 -5.42 13.95 11.00
N TYR A 161 -4.37 14.41 11.68
CA TYR A 161 -3.20 15.04 11.07
C TYR A 161 -1.91 14.33 11.47
N VAL A 162 -1.01 14.16 10.52
CA VAL A 162 0.30 13.54 10.73
C VAL A 162 1.40 14.26 9.98
N TRP A 163 2.63 14.28 10.52
CA TRP A 163 3.79 14.74 9.75
C TRP A 163 4.13 13.78 8.61
N ILE A 164 4.50 14.37 7.46
CA ILE A 164 5.12 13.71 6.32
C ILE A 164 6.46 14.37 5.97
N GLY A 165 7.25 13.75 5.10
CA GLY A 165 8.62 14.16 4.83
C GLY A 165 8.77 15.44 3.99
N LEU A 166 7.69 16.09 3.55
CA LEU A 166 7.77 17.31 2.76
C LEU A 166 8.09 18.50 3.67
N TYR A 167 9.11 19.26 3.28
CA TYR A 167 9.56 20.44 4.01
C TYR A 167 10.14 21.48 3.05
N ARG A 168 10.09 22.74 3.49
CA ARG A 168 10.71 23.92 2.86
C ARG A 168 10.17 24.30 1.47
N ASP A 169 10.11 25.61 1.24
CA ASP A 169 9.89 26.27 -0.05
C ASP A 169 11.11 26.07 -0.98
N PRO A 170 10.98 25.56 -2.23
CA PRO A 170 9.79 25.54 -3.11
C PRO A 170 8.91 24.28 -3.07
N TRP A 171 8.75 23.62 -1.91
CA TRP A 171 7.88 22.45 -1.72
C TRP A 171 8.16 21.30 -2.70
N ALA A 172 9.43 21.13 -3.05
CA ALA A 172 9.88 20.15 -4.04
C ALA A 172 10.78 19.06 -3.46
N SER A 173 11.22 19.22 -2.21
CA SER A 173 12.20 18.33 -1.55
C SER A 173 11.57 17.57 -0.41
N TRP A 174 11.74 16.25 -0.44
CA TRP A 174 11.35 15.35 0.63
C TRP A 174 12.55 15.04 1.52
N SER A 175 12.28 14.71 2.79
CA SER A 175 13.30 14.42 3.80
C SER A 175 14.20 13.23 3.44
N ASP A 176 13.71 12.33 2.60
CA ASP A 176 14.43 11.17 2.04
C ASP A 176 15.31 11.52 0.83
N ASN A 177 15.53 12.81 0.54
CA ASN A 177 16.25 13.34 -0.63
C ASN A 177 15.60 13.06 -1.99
N THR A 178 14.34 12.60 -2.01
CA THR A 178 13.60 12.48 -3.27
C THR A 178 12.94 13.80 -3.65
N THR A 179 12.56 13.92 -4.93
CA THR A 179 11.82 15.06 -5.47
C THR A 179 10.57 14.57 -6.21
N SER A 180 9.53 15.40 -6.25
CA SER A 180 8.32 15.12 -7.04
C SER A 180 7.59 16.42 -7.39
N THR A 181 6.88 16.41 -8.52
CA THR A 181 5.93 17.47 -8.91
C THR A 181 4.51 17.20 -8.41
N PHE A 182 4.26 16.02 -7.83
CA PHE A 182 2.96 15.68 -7.28
C PHE A 182 2.67 16.52 -6.04
N THR A 183 1.51 17.15 -6.02
CA THR A 183 1.01 17.88 -4.86
C THR A 183 -0.44 17.53 -4.58
N ASN A 184 -0.85 17.60 -3.31
CA ASN A 184 -2.25 17.44 -2.93
C ASN A 184 -2.67 18.39 -1.80
N TRP A 185 -2.29 19.66 -1.93
CA TRP A 185 -2.66 20.73 -1.01
C TRP A 185 -4.18 20.84 -0.79
N ALA A 186 -4.56 21.19 0.43
CA ALA A 186 -5.91 21.63 0.74
C ALA A 186 -6.21 22.97 0.06
N PRO A 187 -7.49 23.35 -0.10
CA PRO A 187 -7.83 24.68 -0.58
C PRO A 187 -7.12 25.76 0.24
N SER A 188 -6.53 26.73 -0.45
CA SER A 188 -5.75 27.84 0.12
C SER A 188 -4.37 27.49 0.69
N GLU A 189 -3.89 26.25 0.55
CA GLU A 189 -2.54 25.83 0.97
C GLU A 189 -1.56 25.68 -0.20
N PRO A 190 -0.24 25.78 0.03
CA PRO A 190 0.38 26.22 1.27
C PRO A 190 0.23 27.75 1.43
N ASN A 191 -0.19 28.21 2.61
CA ASN A 191 -0.42 29.63 2.85
C ASN A 191 0.73 30.34 3.57
N ASN A 192 1.68 29.55 4.09
CA ASN A 192 2.81 30.00 4.89
C ASN A 192 2.39 31.03 5.95
N TYR A 193 1.45 30.66 6.83
CA TYR A 193 0.81 31.58 7.75
C TYR A 193 1.88 32.28 8.57
N ILE A 194 1.79 33.61 8.64
CA ILE A 194 2.77 34.49 9.31
C ILE A 194 4.25 34.22 8.96
N SER A 195 4.52 33.59 7.81
CA SER A 195 5.85 33.21 7.32
C SER A 195 6.66 32.28 8.24
N VAL A 196 6.00 31.33 8.92
CA VAL A 196 6.68 30.38 9.83
C VAL A 196 6.36 28.90 9.57
N GLU A 197 5.59 28.60 8.53
CA GLU A 197 5.08 27.26 8.26
C GLU A 197 5.92 26.58 7.17
N TYR A 198 6.90 25.79 7.60
CA TYR A 198 7.91 25.20 6.71
C TYR A 198 7.86 23.67 6.64
N CYS A 199 6.90 23.04 7.33
CA CYS A 199 6.76 21.59 7.42
C CYS A 199 5.33 21.19 7.05
N VAL A 200 5.15 20.00 6.47
CA VAL A 200 3.84 19.61 5.91
C VAL A 200 3.18 18.53 6.75
N SER A 201 1.93 18.80 7.09
CA SER A 201 1.01 17.84 7.68
C SER A 201 0.07 17.23 6.62
N PHE A 202 -0.23 15.95 6.79
CA PHE A 202 -1.15 15.18 5.95
C PHE A 202 -2.44 14.93 6.73
N HIS A 203 -3.58 15.33 6.15
CA HIS A 203 -4.90 15.02 6.69
C HIS A 203 -5.35 13.64 6.23
N LEU A 204 -5.44 12.69 7.16
CA LEU A 204 -5.61 11.27 6.87
C LEU A 204 -6.89 10.93 6.10
N LEU A 205 -8.02 11.57 6.44
CA LEU A 205 -9.31 11.26 5.84
C LEU A 205 -9.49 11.85 4.43
N SER A 206 -8.97 13.05 4.19
CA SER A 206 -9.11 13.73 2.88
C SER A 206 -7.91 13.49 1.97
N GLY A 207 -6.81 13.00 2.53
CA GLY A 207 -5.50 12.90 1.91
C GLY A 207 -4.84 14.24 1.59
N LYS A 208 -5.41 15.37 2.06
CA LYS A 208 -4.97 16.73 1.73
C LYS A 208 -3.80 17.18 2.60
N TRP A 209 -2.99 18.09 2.08
CA TRP A 209 -1.81 18.61 2.75
C TRP A 209 -2.03 20.04 3.23
N SER A 210 -1.46 20.39 4.37
CA SER A 210 -1.34 21.75 4.90
C SER A 210 0.07 21.96 5.42
N ASP A 211 0.67 23.10 5.13
CA ASP A 211 1.87 23.53 5.83
C ASP A 211 1.55 23.88 7.28
N GLY A 212 2.56 23.82 8.14
CA GLY A 212 2.42 24.06 9.56
C GLY A 212 3.74 24.36 10.22
N MET A 213 3.66 24.89 11.44
CA MET A 213 4.82 25.19 12.26
C MET A 213 5.57 23.90 12.59
N CYS A 214 6.83 23.79 12.18
CA CYS A 214 7.66 22.59 12.39
C CYS A 214 7.80 22.19 13.87
N SER A 215 7.61 23.15 14.79
CA SER A 215 7.64 22.95 16.24
C SER A 215 6.37 22.31 16.81
N SER A 216 5.25 22.34 16.06
CA SER A 216 4.01 21.69 16.45
C SER A 216 4.21 20.19 16.66
N ARG A 217 3.55 19.64 17.67
CA ARG A 217 3.65 18.23 18.00
C ARG A 217 2.42 17.49 17.52
N VAL A 218 2.60 16.62 16.53
CA VAL A 218 1.56 15.72 16.02
C VAL A 218 2.15 14.32 15.81
N TYR A 219 1.28 13.34 15.56
CA TYR A 219 1.69 12.01 15.12
C TYR A 219 2.35 12.08 13.75
N PHE A 220 2.96 10.98 13.28
CA PHE A 220 3.76 11.04 12.05
C PHE A 220 3.79 9.71 11.31
N PHE A 221 4.05 9.80 10.00
CA PHE A 221 4.27 8.63 9.17
C PHE A 221 5.74 8.44 8.86
N CYS A 222 6.23 7.24 9.16
CA CYS A 222 7.48 6.74 8.61
C CYS A 222 7.20 5.85 7.41
N PHE A 223 8.18 5.72 6.52
CA PHE A 223 8.20 4.63 5.56
C PHE A 223 9.40 3.71 5.80
N THR A 224 9.28 2.47 5.35
CA THR A 224 10.38 1.52 5.20
C THR A 224 10.43 1.07 3.75
N GLY A 225 11.55 1.24 3.07
CA GLY A 225 11.71 0.82 1.68
C GLY A 225 13.06 1.26 1.09
N GLU A 226 13.39 0.77 -0.10
CA GLU A 226 14.56 1.25 -0.83
C GLU A 226 14.29 2.67 -1.33
N VAL A 227 15.12 3.63 -0.90
CA VAL A 227 15.13 4.98 -1.48
C VAL A 227 15.58 4.85 -2.93
N GLN A 228 14.61 4.82 -3.85
CA GLN A 228 14.86 4.82 -5.28
C GLN A 228 15.48 6.18 -5.65
N ASN A 229 16.81 6.29 -5.52
CA ASN A 229 17.57 7.40 -6.06
C ASN A 229 17.34 7.42 -7.57
N THR A 230 16.56 8.37 -8.07
CA THR A 230 16.34 8.59 -9.51
C THR A 230 17.55 9.18 -10.22
N ASN A 231 18.76 8.81 -9.81
CA ASN A 231 20.02 9.18 -10.44
C ASN A 231 21.00 8.01 -10.45
N THR A 232 20.75 7.03 -11.32
CA THR A 232 21.82 6.30 -12.01
C THR A 232 21.28 5.73 -13.32
N VAL A 233 21.37 6.52 -14.40
CA VAL A 233 21.52 5.93 -15.73
C VAL A 233 22.95 5.39 -15.80
N ARG A 234 23.11 4.08 -15.80
CA ARG A 234 24.30 3.43 -16.35
C ARG A 234 23.85 2.51 -17.48
N SER A 235 24.05 2.98 -18.70
CA SER A 235 24.00 2.17 -19.91
C SER A 235 25.22 1.26 -19.94
N CYS A 236 25.00 -0.05 -20.05
CA CYS A 236 26.01 -0.99 -20.50
C CYS A 236 25.95 -1.02 -22.04
N HIS A 237 26.88 -0.34 -22.71
CA HIS A 237 27.24 -0.69 -24.07
C HIS A 237 28.64 -1.29 -24.09
N HIS A 238 28.65 -2.53 -24.59
CA HIS A 238 29.75 -3.43 -24.86
C HIS A 238 31.04 -2.76 -25.37
N VAL A 239 32.14 -3.02 -24.66
CA VAL A 239 33.47 -3.09 -25.28
C VAL A 239 33.50 -4.39 -26.07
N LYS A 240 33.59 -4.30 -27.40
CA LYS A 240 33.99 -5.43 -28.24
C LYS A 240 35.52 -5.52 -28.19
N HIS A 241 36.01 -6.74 -27.96
CA HIS A 241 37.39 -7.12 -28.27
C HIS A 241 37.62 -7.11 -29.78
#